data_AF-A0A2N3VDY2-F1
#
_entry.id   AF-A0A2N3VDY2-F1
#
_cell.length_a   1.000
_cell.length_b   1.000
_cell.length_c   1.000
_cell.angle_alpha   90.00
_cell.angle_beta   90.00
_cell.angle_gamma   90.00
#
_symmetry.space_group_name_H-M   'P 1'
#
loop_
_entity.id
_entity.type
_entity.pdbx_description
1 polymer ?
#
loop_
_entity_poly.entity_id
_entity_poly.type
_entity_poly.pdbx_seq_one_letter_code
_entity_poly.pdbx_strand_id
1 'polypeptide(L)'
;MAQTKHRIFNDYRDLFWSLIPLVLAAVVLAGVASQCSVATNGPTQGQIPHFDADAALSSDAKTLPFPIRKPALPQGWVSNSGSRDTIAAAGGGAVSTVGYITPQGTYMRYSQTDASEEALSRQELGSRYPTGTQDVAGQKWVVYSEPTEETGWIADLDGVRILITGAGNEAAFTTLATAITSARPLAK
;
A
#
# COMPACT_ATOMS: atom_id res chain seq x y z
N MET A 1 -21.24 -60.43 -27.44
CA MET A 1 -21.16 -60.17 -25.98
C MET A 1 -20.24 -58.97 -25.80
N ALA A 2 -20.78 -57.85 -25.34
CA ALA A 2 -20.03 -56.61 -25.15
C ALA A 2 -19.18 -56.72 -23.88
N GLN A 3 -17.86 -56.77 -24.03
CA GLN A 3 -16.95 -56.71 -22.91
C GLN A 3 -16.79 -55.24 -22.50
N THR A 4 -17.56 -54.81 -21.50
CA THR A 4 -17.45 -53.46 -20.93
C THR A 4 -16.05 -53.29 -20.33
N LYS A 5 -15.20 -52.50 -21.00
CA LYS A 5 -13.88 -52.10 -20.51
C LYS A 5 -14.02 -51.48 -19.13
N HIS A 6 -13.28 -52.00 -18.15
CA HIS A 6 -13.35 -51.56 -16.76
C HIS A 6 -12.92 -50.09 -16.65
N ARG A 7 -13.76 -49.23 -16.04
CA ARG A 7 -13.61 -47.75 -16.00
C ARG A 7 -12.27 -47.26 -15.45
N ILE A 8 -11.56 -48.09 -14.69
CA ILE A 8 -10.21 -47.85 -14.16
C ILE A 8 -9.12 -47.76 -15.25
N PHE A 9 -9.32 -48.33 -16.45
CA PHE A 9 -8.35 -48.27 -17.55
C PHE A 9 -8.63 -47.15 -18.57
N ASN A 10 -9.54 -46.23 -18.28
CA ASN A 10 -9.77 -45.04 -19.09
C ASN A 10 -9.05 -43.79 -18.56
N ASP A 11 -8.25 -43.92 -17.51
CA ASP A 11 -8.22 -42.81 -16.56
C ASP A 11 -6.99 -41.87 -16.65
N TYR A 12 -5.98 -42.21 -17.46
CA TYR A 12 -4.81 -41.31 -17.62
C TYR A 12 -4.30 -41.26 -19.05
N ARG A 13 -4.11 -42.40 -19.72
CA ARG A 13 -3.51 -42.44 -21.06
C ARG A 13 -4.38 -41.75 -22.12
N ASP A 14 -5.70 -41.97 -22.06
CA ASP A 14 -6.66 -41.33 -22.98
C ASP A 14 -6.86 -39.84 -22.65
N LEU A 15 -6.73 -39.46 -21.37
CA LEU A 15 -6.67 -38.06 -20.94
C LEU A 15 -5.40 -37.37 -21.49
N PHE A 16 -4.23 -38.00 -21.36
CA PHE A 16 -2.98 -37.47 -21.92
C PHE A 16 -3.04 -37.36 -23.45
N TRP A 17 -3.58 -38.36 -24.15
CA TRP A 17 -3.70 -38.34 -25.61
C TRP A 17 -4.72 -37.33 -26.13
N SER A 18 -5.73 -36.97 -25.34
CA SER A 18 -6.68 -35.89 -25.68
C SER A 18 -6.18 -34.49 -25.29
N LEU A 19 -5.35 -34.37 -24.24
CA LEU A 19 -4.74 -33.11 -23.82
C LEU A 19 -3.70 -32.59 -24.81
N ILE A 20 -2.89 -33.48 -25.42
CA ILE A 20 -1.85 -33.10 -26.38
C ILE A 20 -2.40 -32.28 -27.56
N PRO A 21 -3.42 -32.72 -28.31
CA PRO A 21 -3.96 -31.95 -29.43
C PRO A 21 -4.64 -30.66 -28.97
N LEU A 22 -5.26 -30.65 -27.78
CA LEU A 22 -5.84 -29.43 -27.20
C LEU A 22 -4.77 -28.39 -26.86
N VAL A 23 -3.67 -28.80 -26.23
CA VAL A 23 -2.53 -27.93 -25.90
C VAL A 23 -1.86 -27.42 -27.18
N LEU A 24 -1.67 -28.29 -28.18
CA LEU A 24 -1.11 -27.87 -29.47
C LEU A 24 -2.01 -26.85 -30.17
N ALA A 25 -3.32 -27.06 -30.20
CA ALA A 25 -4.28 -26.10 -30.74
C ALA A 25 -4.23 -24.77 -29.98
N ALA A 26 -4.16 -24.80 -28.64
CA ALA A 26 -4.03 -23.59 -27.82
C ALA A 26 -2.72 -22.83 -28.10
N VAL A 27 -1.59 -23.54 -28.24
CA VAL A 27 -0.28 -22.94 -28.57
C VAL A 27 -0.29 -22.32 -29.96
N VAL A 28 -0.85 -23.00 -30.96
CA VAL A 28 -0.98 -22.47 -32.33
C VAL A 28 -1.84 -21.21 -32.35
N LEU A 29 -2.99 -21.24 -31.68
CA LEU A 29 -3.86 -20.06 -31.57
C LEU A 29 -3.20 -18.90 -30.83
N ALA A 30 -2.50 -19.16 -29.73
CA ALA A 30 -1.78 -18.15 -28.97
C ALA A 30 -0.60 -17.54 -29.75
N GLY A 31 0.12 -18.38 -30.51
CA GLY A 31 1.20 -17.97 -31.41
C GLY A 31 0.71 -17.12 -32.58
N VAL A 32 -0.35 -17.54 -33.28
CA VAL A 32 -0.96 -16.79 -34.40
C VAL A 32 -1.51 -15.44 -33.93
N ALA A 33 -2.12 -15.40 -32.75
CA ALA A 33 -2.62 -14.15 -32.17
C ALA A 33 -1.51 -13.19 -31.71
N SER A 34 -0.22 -13.60 -31.73
CA SER A 34 0.91 -12.84 -31.17
C SER A 34 0.73 -12.46 -29.70
N GLN A 35 -0.09 -13.21 -28.96
CA GLN A 35 -0.44 -12.95 -27.56
C GLN A 35 0.58 -13.53 -26.58
N CYS A 36 1.57 -14.29 -27.07
CA CYS A 36 2.68 -14.80 -26.26
C CYS A 36 3.83 -13.77 -26.24
N SER A 37 3.79 -12.82 -25.31
CA SER A 37 4.97 -11.99 -25.01
C SER A 37 5.89 -12.74 -24.05
N VAL A 38 7.06 -13.18 -24.52
CA VAL A 38 8.12 -13.68 -23.63
C VAL A 38 8.85 -12.49 -23.04
N ALA A 39 8.46 -12.08 -21.84
CA ALA A 39 9.21 -11.12 -21.04
C ALA A 39 10.34 -11.87 -20.32
N THR A 40 11.52 -11.96 -20.95
CA THR A 40 12.74 -12.51 -20.33
C THR A 40 13.30 -11.61 -19.23
N ASN A 41 12.93 -10.34 -19.24
CA ASN A 41 13.18 -9.40 -18.18
C ASN A 41 11.90 -9.34 -17.33
N GLY A 42 12.03 -9.52 -16.02
CA GLY A 42 10.90 -9.41 -15.08
C GLY A 42 10.18 -8.06 -15.18
N PRO A 43 9.08 -7.86 -14.43
CA PRO A 43 8.32 -6.62 -14.49
C PRO A 43 9.24 -5.41 -14.30
N THR A 44 9.32 -4.57 -15.33
CA THR A 44 10.02 -3.29 -15.25
C THR A 44 9.16 -2.32 -14.45
N GLN A 45 9.77 -1.56 -13.54
CA GLN A 45 9.07 -0.52 -12.80
C GLN A 45 8.44 0.47 -13.78
N GLY A 46 7.11 0.57 -13.76
CA GLY A 46 6.38 1.53 -14.59
C GLY A 46 6.71 2.98 -14.22
N GLN A 47 6.29 3.92 -15.06
CA GLN A 47 6.44 5.34 -14.73
C GLN A 47 5.70 5.64 -13.42
N ILE A 48 6.43 6.15 -12.42
CA ILE A 48 5.85 6.61 -11.17
C ILE A 48 5.01 7.84 -11.50
N PRO A 49 3.68 7.84 -11.21
CA PRO A 49 2.87 9.04 -11.38
C PRO A 49 3.46 10.19 -10.57
N HIS A 50 3.50 11.38 -11.15
CA HIS A 50 3.94 12.56 -10.41
C HIS A 50 2.77 13.13 -9.60
N PHE A 51 2.99 13.37 -8.31
CA PHE A 51 2.04 14.07 -7.45
C PHE A 51 2.72 15.27 -6.78
N ASP A 52 2.14 16.46 -6.90
CA ASP A 52 2.64 17.68 -6.25
C ASP A 52 2.15 17.73 -4.79
N ALA A 53 2.92 17.11 -3.89
CA ALA A 53 2.63 17.09 -2.46
C ALA A 53 2.70 18.49 -1.82
N ASP A 54 3.53 19.39 -2.35
CA ASP A 54 3.69 20.75 -1.83
C ASP A 54 2.40 21.55 -2.04
N ALA A 55 1.87 21.56 -3.26
CA ALA A 55 0.64 22.25 -3.59
C ALA A 55 -0.56 21.64 -2.86
N ALA A 56 -0.65 20.30 -2.82
CA ALA A 56 -1.73 19.59 -2.13
C ALA A 56 -1.76 19.92 -0.64
N LEU A 57 -0.67 19.71 0.09
CA LEU A 57 -0.62 19.93 1.54
C LEU A 57 -0.76 21.41 1.92
N SER A 58 -0.30 22.33 1.08
CA SER A 58 -0.53 23.76 1.27
C SER A 58 -2.00 24.15 1.09
N SER A 59 -2.72 23.49 0.17
CA SER A 59 -4.17 23.63 0.03
C SER A 59 -4.91 23.02 1.22
N ASP A 60 -4.46 21.87 1.70
CA ASP A 60 -5.02 21.18 2.87
C ASP A 60 -4.88 22.06 4.12
N ALA A 61 -3.71 22.66 4.35
CA ALA A 61 -3.46 23.55 5.48
C ALA A 61 -4.45 24.72 5.58
N LYS A 62 -4.90 25.24 4.43
CA LYS A 62 -5.85 26.36 4.34
C LYS A 62 -7.30 25.95 4.55
N THR A 63 -7.63 24.70 4.25
CA THR A 63 -9.02 24.23 4.14
C THR A 63 -9.44 23.32 5.27
N LEU A 64 -8.51 22.54 5.84
CA LEU A 64 -8.80 21.56 6.88
C LEU A 64 -8.83 22.19 8.28
N PRO A 65 -9.63 21.63 9.21
CA PRO A 65 -9.81 22.21 10.54
C PRO A 65 -8.59 22.03 11.46
N PHE A 66 -7.61 21.21 11.07
CA PHE A 66 -6.41 20.91 11.86
C PHE A 66 -5.11 21.32 11.15
N PRO A 67 -4.00 21.53 11.89
CA PRO A 67 -2.70 21.87 11.29
C PRO A 67 -2.14 20.74 10.43
N ILE A 68 -1.67 21.07 9.23
CA ILE A 68 -1.07 20.10 8.28
C ILE A 68 0.45 20.21 8.31
N ARG A 69 1.15 19.07 8.39
CA ARG A 69 2.62 19.01 8.37
C ARG A 69 3.16 18.63 6.99
N LYS A 70 4.19 19.38 6.61
CA LYS A 70 5.16 19.23 5.51
C LYS A 70 6.38 18.34 5.81
N PRO A 71 6.41 16.99 5.76
CA PRO A 71 7.67 16.27 5.94
C PRO A 71 8.67 16.58 4.81
N ALA A 72 9.90 16.93 5.17
CA ALA A 72 11.01 17.05 4.24
C ALA A 72 11.74 15.70 4.16
N LEU A 73 11.52 14.95 3.07
CA LEU A 73 12.10 13.62 2.90
C LEU A 73 13.50 13.68 2.26
N PRO A 74 14.37 12.69 2.54
CA PRO A 74 15.66 12.58 1.89
C PRO A 74 15.55 12.40 0.37
N GLN A 75 16.67 12.62 -0.33
CA GLN A 75 16.76 12.40 -1.77
C GLN A 75 16.30 10.99 -2.17
N GLY A 76 15.59 10.89 -3.29
CA GLY A 76 15.12 9.63 -3.87
C GLY A 76 13.73 9.19 -3.43
N TRP A 77 13.12 9.87 -2.45
CA TRP A 77 11.71 9.74 -2.16
C TRP A 77 10.90 10.58 -3.14
N VAL A 78 9.89 9.99 -3.77
CA VAL A 78 9.07 10.65 -4.80
C VAL A 78 7.61 10.56 -4.42
N SER A 79 6.92 11.70 -4.29
CA SER A 79 5.47 11.71 -4.08
C SER A 79 4.75 11.21 -5.33
N ASN A 80 3.90 10.21 -5.17
CA ASN A 80 3.22 9.55 -6.29
C ASN A 80 1.69 9.61 -6.23
N SER A 81 1.14 9.94 -5.06
CA SER A 81 -0.30 10.01 -4.87
C SER A 81 -0.66 10.94 -3.71
N GLY A 82 -1.92 11.34 -3.67
CA GLY A 82 -2.52 11.95 -2.50
C GLY A 82 -4.03 11.99 -2.61
N SER A 83 -4.68 12.14 -1.46
CA SER A 83 -6.13 12.15 -1.35
C SER A 83 -6.59 12.95 -0.14
N ARG A 84 -7.85 13.39 -0.19
CA ARG A 84 -8.61 13.80 0.99
C ARG A 84 -9.76 12.83 1.18
N ASP A 85 -10.03 12.48 2.42
CA ASP A 85 -11.13 11.60 2.79
C ASP A 85 -11.80 12.07 4.09
N THR A 86 -12.81 11.35 4.57
CA THR A 86 -13.48 11.61 5.84
C THR A 86 -13.81 10.29 6.54
N ILE A 87 -13.36 10.15 7.78
CA ILE A 87 -13.76 9.05 8.65
C ILE A 87 -15.14 9.39 9.21
N ALA A 88 -16.17 8.67 8.78
CA ALA A 88 -17.56 8.96 9.15
C ALA A 88 -17.96 8.39 10.53
N ALA A 89 -17.14 7.54 11.13
CA ALA A 89 -17.40 6.93 12.43
C ALA A 89 -17.39 7.95 13.58
N ALA A 90 -17.91 7.56 14.76
CA ALA A 90 -17.81 8.38 15.96
C ALA A 90 -16.34 8.68 16.31
N GLY A 91 -16.02 9.94 16.58
CA GLY A 91 -14.64 10.38 16.74
C GLY A 91 -13.84 10.47 15.44
N GLY A 92 -14.49 10.35 14.29
CA GLY A 92 -13.89 10.56 12.97
C GLY A 92 -13.70 12.04 12.62
N GLY A 93 -13.16 12.29 11.44
CA GLY A 93 -12.74 13.61 10.99
C GLY A 93 -12.22 13.61 9.55
N ALA A 94 -11.80 14.77 9.08
CA ALA A 94 -11.22 14.87 7.74
C ALA A 94 -9.81 14.25 7.73
N VAL A 95 -9.42 13.67 6.60
CA VAL A 95 -8.12 13.01 6.43
C VAL A 95 -7.41 13.61 5.23
N SER A 96 -6.14 13.97 5.40
CA SER A 96 -5.21 14.31 4.33
C SER A 96 -4.18 13.20 4.19
N THR A 97 -4.00 12.65 2.99
CA THR A 97 -3.04 11.55 2.74
C THR A 97 -2.10 11.90 1.61
N VAL A 98 -0.81 11.60 1.77
CA VAL A 98 0.19 11.63 0.69
C VAL A 98 0.95 10.33 0.64
N GLY A 99 1.08 9.78 -0.56
CA GLY A 99 1.87 8.61 -0.88
C GLY A 99 3.21 8.98 -1.52
N TYR A 100 4.20 8.15 -1.24
CA TYR A 100 5.56 8.23 -1.75
C TYR A 100 6.04 6.86 -2.22
N ILE A 101 6.96 6.88 -3.19
CA ILE A 101 7.82 5.76 -3.54
C ILE A 101 9.19 5.99 -2.92
N THR A 102 9.70 4.99 -2.20
CA THR A 102 11.04 4.99 -1.61
C THR A 102 12.13 4.87 -2.68
N PRO A 103 13.40 5.17 -2.36
CA PRO A 103 14.53 4.89 -3.26
C PRO A 103 14.64 3.40 -3.65
N GLN A 104 14.08 2.49 -2.84
CA GLN A 104 14.04 1.05 -3.10
C GLN A 104 12.82 0.63 -3.95
N GLY A 105 11.98 1.58 -4.38
CA GLY A 105 10.81 1.32 -5.22
C GLY A 105 9.57 0.83 -4.45
N THR A 106 9.59 0.85 -3.12
CA THR A 106 8.44 0.44 -2.30
C THR A 106 7.50 1.62 -2.04
N TYR A 107 6.20 1.34 -1.92
CA TYR A 107 5.22 2.35 -1.56
C TYR A 107 5.19 2.60 -0.05
N MET A 108 5.09 3.87 0.33
CA MET A 108 4.87 4.36 1.69
C MET A 108 3.84 5.49 1.63
N ARG A 109 2.98 5.61 2.63
CA ARG A 109 2.07 6.75 2.76
C ARG A 109 1.99 7.21 4.20
N TYR A 110 1.57 8.45 4.36
CA TYR A 110 1.11 8.92 5.66
C TYR A 110 -0.21 9.68 5.53
N SER A 111 -1.04 9.54 6.56
CA SER A 111 -2.33 10.21 6.70
C SER A 111 -2.30 11.11 7.93
N GLN A 112 -2.92 12.29 7.84
CA GLN A 112 -3.05 13.28 8.92
C GLN A 112 -4.52 13.56 9.17
N THR A 113 -4.95 13.53 10.43
CA THR A 113 -6.36 13.73 10.79
C THR A 113 -6.53 14.25 12.22
N ASP A 114 -7.64 14.96 12.48
CA ASP A 114 -8.13 15.28 13.81
C ASP A 114 -9.01 14.16 14.43
N ALA A 115 -9.22 13.06 13.71
CA ALA A 115 -9.91 11.90 14.23
C ALA A 115 -9.19 11.28 15.44
N SER A 116 -9.95 10.58 16.28
CA SER A 116 -9.40 9.77 17.36
C SER A 116 -8.52 8.65 16.81
N GLU A 117 -7.54 8.21 17.62
CA GLU A 117 -6.68 7.08 17.25
C GLU A 117 -7.50 5.81 17.00
N GLU A 118 -8.55 5.58 17.78
CA GLU A 118 -9.46 4.45 17.58
C GLU A 118 -10.19 4.54 16.23
N ALA A 119 -10.76 5.69 15.88
CA ALA A 119 -11.47 5.85 14.60
C ALA A 119 -10.51 5.66 13.41
N LEU A 120 -9.30 6.23 13.50
CA LEU A 120 -8.25 6.07 12.49
C LEU A 120 -7.77 4.63 12.36
N SER A 121 -7.45 3.97 13.49
CA SER A 121 -6.98 2.58 13.47
C SER A 121 -8.06 1.64 12.97
N ARG A 122 -9.33 1.85 13.34
CA ARG A 122 -10.44 1.03 12.84
C ARG A 122 -10.64 1.20 11.33
N GLN A 123 -10.56 2.42 10.83
CA GLN A 123 -10.74 2.71 9.40
C GLN A 123 -9.60 2.12 8.56
N GLU A 124 -8.36 2.36 8.95
CA GLU A 124 -7.19 2.07 8.11
C GLU A 124 -6.55 0.72 8.45
N LEU A 125 -6.65 0.31 9.71
CA LEU A 125 -6.02 -0.90 10.24
C LEU A 125 -7.03 -2.01 10.61
N GLY A 126 -8.33 -1.75 10.49
CA GLY A 126 -9.38 -2.74 10.78
C GLY A 126 -9.39 -3.18 12.24
N SER A 127 -9.39 -4.50 12.48
CA SER A 127 -9.47 -5.07 13.83
C SER A 127 -8.13 -5.23 14.55
N ARG A 128 -7.02 -4.83 13.92
CA ARG A 128 -5.66 -4.93 14.48
C ARG A 128 -5.56 -4.20 15.83
N TYR A 129 -4.81 -4.79 16.76
CA TYR A 129 -4.48 -4.19 18.05
C TYR A 129 -3.03 -3.69 18.07
N PRO A 130 -2.69 -2.71 18.92
CA PRO A 130 -1.31 -2.31 19.15
C PRO A 130 -0.44 -3.50 19.56
N THR A 131 0.69 -3.69 18.89
CA THR A 131 1.65 -4.75 19.19
C THR A 131 2.91 -4.25 19.88
N GLY A 132 3.14 -2.94 19.87
CA GLY A 132 4.29 -2.33 20.51
C GLY A 132 4.38 -0.85 20.25
N THR A 133 5.56 -0.28 20.55
CA THR A 133 5.84 1.13 20.35
C THR A 133 7.25 1.33 19.85
N GLN A 134 7.46 2.35 19.02
CA GLN A 134 8.76 2.80 18.56
C GLN A 134 8.98 4.26 19.01
N ASP A 135 10.18 4.60 19.46
CA ASP A 135 10.56 5.99 19.74
C ASP A 135 11.37 6.51 18.56
N VAL A 136 10.87 7.55 17.89
CA VAL A 136 11.55 8.18 16.77
C VAL A 136 11.65 9.67 17.03
N ALA A 137 12.89 10.15 17.19
CA ALA A 137 13.19 11.54 17.51
C ALA A 137 12.45 12.06 18.76
N GLY A 138 12.27 11.21 19.78
CA GLY A 138 11.56 11.55 21.03
C GLY A 138 10.04 11.54 20.90
N GLN A 139 9.51 11.19 19.72
CA GLN A 139 8.09 10.94 19.52
C GLN A 139 7.80 9.45 19.65
N LYS A 140 6.82 9.12 20.49
CA LYS A 140 6.28 7.76 20.60
C LYS A 140 5.33 7.47 19.44
N TRP A 141 5.58 6.38 18.74
CA TRP A 141 4.74 5.79 17.71
C TRP A 141 4.17 4.47 18.20
N VAL A 142 2.86 4.29 18.13
CA VAL A 142 2.16 3.04 18.42
C VAL A 142 2.21 2.16 17.17
N VAL A 143 2.73 0.94 17.29
CA VAL A 143 2.90 0.00 16.19
C VAL A 143 1.75 -0.99 16.16
N TYR A 144 1.22 -1.21 14.97
CA TYR A 144 0.21 -2.21 14.64
C TYR A 144 0.80 -3.11 13.55
N SER A 145 1.20 -4.32 13.91
CA SER A 145 1.87 -5.23 12.98
C SER A 145 1.35 -6.64 13.17
N GLU A 146 0.93 -7.28 12.09
CA GLU A 146 0.56 -8.71 12.05
C GLU A 146 1.24 -9.36 10.84
N PRO A 147 1.61 -10.66 10.88
CA PRO A 147 2.46 -11.28 9.85
C PRO A 147 1.92 -11.21 8.41
N THR A 148 0.61 -11.11 8.23
CA THR A 148 -0.06 -11.14 6.92
C THR A 148 -0.70 -9.80 6.54
N GLU A 149 -0.56 -8.79 7.39
CA GLU A 149 -1.20 -7.49 7.21
C GLU A 149 -0.14 -6.39 7.06
N GLU A 150 -0.52 -5.29 6.41
CA GLU A 150 0.36 -4.13 6.30
C GLU A 150 0.69 -3.55 7.69
N THR A 151 1.92 -3.11 7.93
CA THR A 151 2.28 -2.49 9.21
C THR A 151 1.79 -1.05 9.28
N GLY A 152 1.18 -0.67 10.40
CA GLY A 152 0.72 0.71 10.66
C GLY A 152 1.41 1.32 11.87
N TRP A 153 1.89 2.56 11.77
CA TRP A 153 2.44 3.31 12.90
C TRP A 153 1.61 4.57 13.14
N ILE A 154 1.06 4.73 14.35
CA ILE A 154 0.25 5.90 14.71
C ILE A 154 0.97 6.75 15.75
N ALA A 155 1.00 8.07 15.58
CA ALA A 155 1.45 9.03 16.59
C ALA A 155 0.48 10.22 16.68
N ASP A 156 0.32 10.77 17.88
CA ASP A 156 -0.30 12.08 18.09
C ASP A 156 0.79 13.16 18.07
N LEU A 157 0.62 14.15 17.19
CA LEU A 157 1.46 15.33 17.07
C LEU A 157 0.60 16.59 17.25
N ASP A 158 0.59 17.12 18.47
CA ASP A 158 -0.14 18.33 18.85
C ASP A 158 -1.65 18.24 18.54
N GLY A 159 -2.27 17.09 18.84
CA GLY A 159 -3.69 16.84 18.61
C GLY A 159 -4.03 16.32 17.21
N VAL A 160 -3.04 16.20 16.31
CA VAL A 160 -3.21 15.59 14.98
C VAL A 160 -2.67 14.16 15.00
N ARG A 161 -3.52 13.19 14.63
CA ARG A 161 -3.09 11.80 14.47
C ARG A 161 -2.43 11.64 13.11
N ILE A 162 -1.23 11.06 13.14
CA ILE A 162 -0.49 10.65 11.97
C ILE A 162 -0.51 9.14 11.91
N LEU A 163 -0.92 8.57 10.78
CA LEU A 163 -0.73 7.15 10.47
C LEU A 163 0.30 7.02 9.34
N ILE A 164 1.32 6.19 9.53
CA ILE A 164 2.20 5.70 8.45
C ILE A 164 1.81 4.26 8.14
N THR A 165 1.67 3.93 6.86
CA THR A 165 1.53 2.55 6.36
C THR A 165 2.25 2.41 5.02
N GLY A 166 2.61 1.20 4.63
CA GLY A 166 3.32 0.95 3.37
C GLY A 166 3.96 -0.43 3.30
N ALA A 167 4.49 -0.74 2.11
CA ALA A 167 5.28 -1.93 1.83
C ALA A 167 6.79 -1.73 2.10
N GLY A 168 7.18 -0.60 2.69
CA GLY A 168 8.56 -0.34 3.07
C GLY A 168 9.01 -1.15 4.29
N ASN A 169 10.33 -1.25 4.46
CA ASN A 169 10.93 -1.85 5.65
C ASN A 169 10.95 -0.87 6.84
N GLU A 170 11.39 -1.33 8.01
CA GLU A 170 11.49 -0.52 9.23
C GLU A 170 12.32 0.77 9.04
N ALA A 171 13.36 0.74 8.21
CA ALA A 171 14.15 1.94 7.90
C ALA A 171 13.34 2.99 7.12
N ALA A 172 12.46 2.56 6.20
CA ALA A 172 11.55 3.46 5.50
C ALA A 172 10.51 4.07 6.45
N PHE A 173 9.93 3.27 7.35
CA PHE A 173 9.04 3.76 8.42
C PHE A 173 9.75 4.80 9.30
N THR A 174 10.95 4.48 9.79
CA THR A 174 11.75 5.37 10.64
C THR A 174 12.11 6.67 9.94
N THR A 175 12.46 6.61 8.64
CA THR A 175 12.78 7.79 7.83
C THR A 175 11.58 8.73 7.71
N LEU A 176 10.42 8.18 7.35
CA LEU A 176 9.19 8.96 7.21
C LEU A 176 8.71 9.51 8.55
N ALA A 177 8.75 8.70 9.61
CA ALA A 177 8.44 9.11 10.98
C ALA A 177 9.34 10.26 11.45
N THR A 178 10.66 10.16 11.25
CA THR A 178 11.62 11.23 11.60
C THR A 178 11.31 12.52 10.88
N ALA A 179 11.04 12.45 9.57
CA ALA A 179 10.72 13.63 8.75
C ALA A 179 9.40 14.28 9.18
N ILE A 180 8.39 13.50 9.55
CA ILE A 180 7.10 14.01 10.02
C ILE A 180 7.24 14.64 11.41
N THR A 181 7.91 13.96 12.35
CA THR A 181 8.14 14.47 13.71
C THR A 181 8.92 15.78 13.70
N SER A 182 9.88 15.92 12.79
CA SER A 182 10.68 17.15 12.64
C SER A 182 9.93 18.29 11.92
N ALA A 183 8.87 17.97 11.19
CA ALA A 183 8.13 18.94 10.40
C ALA A 183 7.22 19.80 11.29
N ARG A 184 7.35 21.11 11.15
CA ARG A 184 6.39 22.06 11.72
C ARG A 184 5.12 22.12 10.86
N PRO A 185 3.96 22.38 11.47
CA PRO A 185 2.76 22.61 10.68
C PRO A 185 2.93 23.82 9.76
N LEU A 186 2.37 23.72 8.56
CA LEU A 186 2.34 24.78 7.57
C LEU A 186 1.52 25.97 8.08
N ALA A 187 1.87 27.18 7.64
CA ALA A 187 1.07 28.35 7.91
C ALA A 187 -0.30 28.24 7.21
N LYS A 188 -1.35 28.71 7.89
CA LYS A 188 -2.69 28.86 7.29
C LYS A 188 -2.72 30.02 6.30
#